data_AF-A0A9N8DZI9-F1
#
_entry.id   AF-A0A9N8DZI9-F1
#
_cell.length_a   1.000
_cell.length_b   1.000
_cell.length_c   1.000
_cell.angle_alpha   90.00
_cell.angle_beta   90.00
_cell.angle_gamma   90.00
#
_symmetry.space_group_name_H-M   'P 1'
#
loop_
_entity.id
_entity.type
_entity.pdbx_description
1 polymer ?
#
loop_
_entity_poly.entity_id
_entity_poly.type
_entity_poly.pdbx_seq_one_letter_code
_entity_poly.pdbx_strand_id
1 'polypeptide(L)'
;MTKELESSSSSLLPRLTFLSANVLWLATTIGGLLTVLHHQQTNDISNLRWDIVISLLFFNNLNLLIAMIEISLGIHISLIKSDYKKLKARNQEALAAVELMNMEIPWNRLFDGKLWSRMWSTYALYDPSYQNDESYGFFIDVGNGWSTIPPCLLMNAAIVLPQHFSPLFVGCVCLASYWQMMYGTIVYFLSYIWNERYKGKPLVISLGIVGIANGIWMVFPSIGIYACVSILDKKDFSVFGY
;
A
#
# COMPACT_ATOMS: atom_id res chain seq x y z
N MET A 1 11.78 -53.46 -11.69
CA MET A 1 10.50 -53.09 -11.05
C MET A 1 10.82 -52.53 -9.68
N THR A 2 11.22 -51.26 -9.65
CA THR A 2 11.55 -50.51 -8.45
C THR A 2 10.83 -49.20 -8.62
N LYS A 3 9.63 -49.12 -8.02
CA LYS A 3 8.88 -47.87 -7.95
C LYS A 3 9.67 -46.93 -7.04
N GLU A 4 10.22 -45.88 -7.63
CA GLU A 4 10.63 -44.70 -6.88
C GLU A 4 9.41 -44.17 -6.13
N LEU A 5 9.43 -44.37 -4.82
CA LEU A 5 8.64 -43.61 -3.86
C LEU A 5 9.28 -42.22 -3.78
N GLU A 6 9.05 -41.38 -4.79
CA GLU A 6 9.14 -39.94 -4.59
C GLU A 6 7.95 -39.54 -3.72
N SER A 7 8.17 -39.60 -2.40
CA SER A 7 7.29 -39.00 -1.43
C SER A 7 7.20 -37.50 -1.75
N SER A 8 6.06 -37.07 -2.28
CA SER A 8 5.71 -35.66 -2.34
C SER A 8 5.68 -35.14 -0.90
N SER A 9 6.78 -34.52 -0.47
CA SER A 9 6.77 -33.70 0.74
C SER A 9 5.97 -32.44 0.42
N SER A 10 4.65 -32.57 0.47
CA SER A 10 3.75 -31.43 0.53
C SER A 10 4.17 -30.61 1.74
N SER A 11 4.79 -29.45 1.51
CA SER A 11 5.26 -28.56 2.57
C SER A 11 4.12 -28.30 3.55
N LEU A 12 4.29 -28.69 4.81
CA LEU A 12 3.37 -28.52 5.94
C LEU A 12 3.06 -27.06 6.30
N LEU A 13 3.64 -26.09 5.59
CA LEU A 13 3.40 -24.68 5.83
C LEU A 13 2.13 -24.24 5.09
N PRO A 14 1.20 -23.54 5.76
CA PRO A 14 0.05 -22.95 5.10
C PRO A 14 0.53 -22.04 3.97
N ARG A 15 -0.07 -22.21 2.78
CA ARG A 15 0.24 -21.41 1.60
C ARG A 15 -0.41 -20.03 1.74
N LEU A 16 0.36 -18.97 1.58
CA LEU A 16 -0.19 -17.62 1.56
C LEU A 16 -0.88 -17.38 0.22
N THR A 17 -2.09 -16.85 0.27
CA THR A 17 -2.71 -16.15 -0.87
C THR A 17 -2.29 -14.69 -0.87
N PHE A 18 -2.48 -14.00 -2.00
CA PHE A 18 -2.33 -12.55 -2.10
C PHE A 18 -3.04 -11.84 -0.95
N LEU A 19 -4.33 -12.14 -0.72
CA LEU A 19 -5.10 -11.53 0.37
C LEU A 19 -4.49 -11.81 1.75
N SER A 20 -4.17 -13.08 2.06
CA SER A 20 -3.63 -13.43 3.37
C SER A 20 -2.25 -12.81 3.63
N ALA A 21 -1.43 -12.61 2.59
CA ALA A 21 -0.13 -11.95 2.71
C ALA A 21 -0.29 -10.48 3.09
N ASN A 22 -1.25 -9.77 2.48
CA ASN A 22 -1.57 -8.38 2.82
C ASN A 22 -2.08 -8.26 4.27
N VAL A 23 -3.00 -9.14 4.68
CA VAL A 23 -3.53 -9.16 6.06
C VAL A 23 -2.43 -9.47 7.07
N LEU A 24 -1.59 -10.46 6.79
CA LEU A 24 -0.47 -10.84 7.65
C LEU A 24 0.52 -9.68 7.82
N TRP A 25 0.85 -8.98 6.73
CA TRP A 25 1.72 -7.80 6.77
C TRP A 25 1.15 -6.72 7.70
N LEU A 26 -0.12 -6.35 7.53
CA LEU A 26 -0.75 -5.31 8.34
C LEU A 26 -0.82 -5.72 9.81
N ALA A 27 -1.26 -6.95 10.09
CA ALA A 27 -1.38 -7.45 11.46
C ALA A 27 -0.01 -7.48 12.17
N THR A 28 1.04 -7.94 11.50
CA THR A 28 2.38 -8.07 12.10
C THR A 28 3.07 -6.72 12.30
N THR A 29 3.03 -5.84 11.31
CA THR A 29 3.68 -4.53 11.38
C THR A 29 2.99 -3.60 12.36
N ILE A 30 1.66 -3.51 12.32
CA ILE A 30 0.88 -2.69 13.26
C ILE A 30 0.97 -3.29 14.67
N GLY A 31 0.78 -4.60 14.82
CA GLY A 31 0.85 -5.28 16.11
C GLY A 31 2.23 -5.14 16.78
N GLY A 32 3.31 -5.24 15.99
CA GLY A 32 4.67 -5.02 16.46
C GLY A 32 4.87 -3.59 16.98
N LEU A 33 4.45 -2.58 16.22
CA LEU A 33 4.55 -1.17 16.61
C LEU A 33 3.70 -0.85 17.85
N LEU A 34 2.48 -1.40 17.94
CA LEU A 34 1.63 -1.26 19.13
C LEU A 34 2.24 -1.94 20.37
N THR A 35 2.93 -3.05 20.20
CA THR A 35 3.65 -3.73 21.29
C THR A 35 4.81 -2.86 21.79
N VAL A 36 5.58 -2.27 20.88
CA VAL A 36 6.65 -1.32 21.24
C VAL A 36 6.06 -0.11 21.96
N LEU A 37 4.99 0.48 21.45
CA LEU A 37 4.31 1.62 22.06
C LEU A 37 3.83 1.30 23.48
N HIS A 38 3.19 0.13 23.68
CA HIS A 38 2.75 -0.34 24.99
C HIS A 38 3.93 -0.50 25.98
N HIS A 39 5.06 -1.03 25.50
CA HIS A 39 6.26 -1.19 26.32
C HIS A 39 6.92 0.13 26.70
N GLN A 40 6.88 1.15 25.82
CA GLN A 40 7.44 2.47 26.09
C GLN A 40 6.56 3.31 27.04
N GLN A 41 5.24 3.10 27.02
CA GLN A 41 4.24 3.96 27.68
C GLN A 41 3.63 3.34 28.94
N THR A 42 4.39 2.55 29.72
CA THR A 42 3.88 1.69 30.81
C THR A 42 2.92 2.32 31.84
N ASN A 43 2.82 3.64 31.93
CA ASN A 43 1.93 4.34 32.87
C ASN A 43 0.94 5.36 32.26
N ASP A 44 0.95 5.64 30.94
CA ASP A 44 0.20 6.80 30.37
C ASP A 44 -0.62 6.50 29.08
N ILE A 45 -0.87 5.22 28.82
CA ILE A 45 -1.59 4.75 27.61
C ILE A 45 -3.01 5.34 27.48
N SER A 46 -3.64 5.72 28.59
CA SER A 46 -4.99 6.29 28.60
C SER A 46 -5.10 7.64 27.90
N ASN A 47 -4.00 8.39 27.81
CA ASN A 47 -4.00 9.71 27.18
C ASN A 47 -3.69 9.66 25.67
N LEU A 48 -3.31 8.49 25.16
CA LEU A 48 -3.04 8.31 23.74
C LEU A 48 -4.26 8.59 22.88
N ARG A 49 -4.04 9.38 21.83
CA ARG A 49 -5.02 9.64 20.78
C ARG A 49 -5.07 8.47 19.80
N TRP A 50 -5.68 7.38 20.25
CA TRP A 50 -5.77 6.12 19.53
C TRP A 50 -6.39 6.24 18.14
N ASP A 51 -7.32 7.19 17.94
CA ASP A 51 -7.91 7.54 16.66
C ASP A 51 -6.84 7.93 15.63
N ILE A 52 -5.90 8.80 16.00
CA ILE A 52 -4.80 9.25 15.12
C ILE A 52 -3.74 8.17 15.01
N VAL A 53 -3.31 7.59 16.13
CA VAL A 53 -2.22 6.61 16.17
C VAL A 53 -2.56 5.40 15.30
N ILE A 54 -3.73 4.79 15.48
CA ILE A 54 -4.13 3.62 14.70
C ILE A 54 -4.31 3.98 13.23
N SER A 55 -4.88 5.16 12.92
CA SER A 55 -5.06 5.62 11.55
C SER A 55 -3.73 5.76 10.80
N LEU A 56 -2.74 6.40 11.42
CA LEU A 56 -1.42 6.59 10.81
C LEU A 56 -0.61 5.30 10.74
N LEU A 57 -0.62 4.48 11.80
CA LEU A 57 0.06 3.19 11.78
C LEU A 57 -0.57 2.27 10.72
N PHE A 58 -1.89 2.23 10.61
CA PHE A 58 -2.57 1.48 9.55
C PHE A 58 -2.16 1.96 8.17
N PHE A 59 -2.31 3.26 7.91
CA PHE A 59 -2.06 3.81 6.58
C PHE A 59 -0.59 3.73 6.18
N ASN A 60 0.35 4.07 7.06
CA ASN A 60 1.77 4.02 6.75
C ASN A 60 2.21 2.58 6.45
N ASN A 61 1.72 1.58 7.20
CA ASN A 61 2.08 0.18 6.92
C ASN A 61 1.39 -0.37 5.68
N LEU A 62 0.15 0.06 5.39
CA LEU A 62 -0.48 -0.22 4.10
C LEU A 62 0.31 0.40 2.95
N ASN A 63 0.68 1.68 3.05
CA ASN A 63 1.45 2.37 2.03
C ASN A 63 2.84 1.76 1.86
N LEU A 64 3.51 1.31 2.92
CA LEU A 64 4.78 0.58 2.79
C LEU A 64 4.62 -0.70 1.95
N LEU A 65 3.55 -1.46 2.18
CA LEU A 65 3.27 -2.66 1.38
C LEU A 65 3.01 -2.30 -0.08
N ILE A 66 2.12 -1.34 -0.32
CA ILE A 66 1.76 -0.92 -1.67
C ILE A 66 2.96 -0.31 -2.40
N ALA A 67 3.76 0.52 -1.74
CA ALA A 67 4.99 1.09 -2.28
C ALA A 67 5.99 0.02 -2.73
N MET A 68 6.17 -1.05 -1.95
CA MET A 68 6.99 -2.19 -2.38
C MET A 68 6.42 -2.89 -3.62
N ILE A 69 5.09 -2.98 -3.73
CA ILE A 69 4.41 -3.52 -4.91
C ILE A 69 4.55 -2.56 -6.10
N GLU A 70 4.49 -1.24 -5.90
CA GLU A 70 4.64 -0.21 -6.95
C GLU A 70 6.07 -0.10 -7.47
N ILE A 71 7.08 -0.41 -6.66
CA ILE A 71 8.45 -0.57 -7.18
C ILE A 71 8.47 -1.62 -8.31
N SER A 72 7.67 -2.69 -8.20
CA SER A 72 7.54 -3.69 -9.27
C SER A 72 6.86 -3.16 -10.52
N LEU A 73 5.95 -2.19 -10.41
CA LEU A 73 5.33 -1.50 -11.55
C LEU A 73 6.38 -0.81 -12.40
N GLY A 74 7.27 -0.04 -11.75
CA GLY A 74 8.34 0.69 -12.43
C GLY A 74 9.38 -0.24 -13.06
N ILE A 75 9.86 -1.24 -12.29
CA ILE A 75 10.94 -2.14 -12.73
C ILE A 75 10.46 -3.11 -13.82
N HIS A 76 9.20 -3.54 -13.79
CA HIS A 76 8.69 -4.62 -14.65
C HIS A 76 7.63 -4.17 -15.67
N ILE A 77 7.60 -2.89 -16.06
CA ILE A 77 6.61 -2.36 -17.01
C ILE A 77 6.50 -3.17 -18.31
N SER A 78 7.62 -3.62 -18.87
CA SER A 78 7.62 -4.42 -20.11
C SER A 78 6.89 -5.77 -19.94
N LEU A 79 7.05 -6.41 -18.77
CA LEU A 79 6.33 -7.62 -18.43
C LEU A 79 4.84 -7.33 -18.24
N ILE A 80 4.50 -6.25 -17.55
CA ILE A 80 3.11 -5.82 -17.30
C ILE A 80 2.39 -5.57 -18.63
N LYS A 81 3.01 -4.85 -19.56
CA LYS A 81 2.49 -4.60 -20.92
C LYS A 81 2.21 -5.91 -21.68
N SER A 82 3.13 -6.87 -21.60
CA SER A 82 2.99 -8.17 -22.25
C SER A 82 1.85 -9.00 -21.64
N ASP A 83 1.77 -9.06 -20.32
CA ASP A 83 0.75 -9.83 -19.61
C ASP A 83 -0.63 -9.20 -19.72
N TYR A 84 -0.73 -7.87 -19.68
CA TYR A 84 -1.98 -7.15 -19.93
C TYR A 84 -2.57 -7.49 -21.29
N LYS A 85 -1.76 -7.56 -22.36
CA LYS A 85 -2.24 -7.94 -23.70
C LYS A 85 -2.84 -9.35 -23.71
N LYS A 86 -2.20 -10.31 -23.02
CA LYS A 86 -2.69 -11.68 -22.89
C LYS A 86 -3.98 -11.75 -22.08
N LEU A 87 -4.06 -11.04 -20.97
CA LEU A 87 -5.24 -10.99 -20.11
C LEU A 87 -6.43 -10.34 -20.82
N LYS A 88 -6.19 -9.21 -21.51
CA LYS A 88 -7.20 -8.51 -22.28
C LYS A 88 -7.78 -9.37 -23.40
N ALA A 89 -6.95 -10.16 -24.07
CA ALA A 89 -7.40 -11.09 -25.11
C ALA A 89 -8.36 -12.18 -24.59
N ARG A 90 -8.34 -12.49 -23.29
CA ARG A 90 -9.26 -13.47 -22.67
C ARG A 90 -10.67 -12.91 -22.44
N ASN A 91 -10.83 -11.58 -22.37
CA ASN A 91 -12.10 -10.90 -22.09
C ASN A 91 -12.82 -11.39 -20.82
N GLN A 92 -12.06 -11.69 -19.76
CA GLN A 92 -12.54 -12.26 -18.49
C GLN A 92 -11.96 -11.51 -17.28
N GLU A 93 -12.18 -10.20 -17.20
CA GLU A 93 -11.55 -9.30 -16.21
C GLU A 93 -11.87 -9.67 -14.75
N ALA A 94 -13.14 -10.00 -14.46
CA ALA A 94 -13.57 -10.39 -13.12
C ALA A 94 -12.90 -11.70 -12.67
N LEU A 95 -12.77 -12.67 -13.57
CA LEU A 95 -12.09 -13.93 -13.28
C LEU A 95 -10.59 -13.70 -13.00
N ALA A 96 -9.94 -12.85 -13.79
CA ALA A 96 -8.53 -12.51 -13.57
C ALA A 96 -8.31 -11.86 -12.19
N ALA A 97 -9.24 -11.02 -11.72
CA ALA A 97 -9.17 -10.45 -10.37
C ALA A 97 -9.32 -11.52 -9.28
N VAL A 98 -10.26 -12.47 -9.44
CA VAL A 98 -10.43 -13.59 -8.51
C VAL A 98 -9.21 -14.51 -8.50
N GLU A 99 -8.63 -14.81 -9.68
CA GLU A 99 -7.39 -15.59 -9.81
C GLU A 99 -6.21 -14.92 -9.12
N LEU A 100 -6.08 -13.59 -9.23
CA LEU A 100 -5.05 -12.84 -8.52
C LEU A 100 -5.21 -12.93 -7.00
N MET A 101 -6.43 -12.72 -6.49
CA MET A 101 -6.68 -12.74 -5.04
C MET A 101 -6.41 -14.12 -4.41
N ASN A 102 -6.65 -15.19 -5.18
CA ASN A 102 -6.40 -16.57 -4.78
C ASN A 102 -5.04 -17.09 -5.26
N MET A 103 -4.22 -16.25 -5.89
CA MET A 103 -2.89 -16.65 -6.35
C MET A 103 -2.05 -17.04 -5.14
N GLU A 104 -1.54 -18.27 -5.16
CA GLU A 104 -0.61 -18.74 -4.15
C GLU A 104 0.73 -18.02 -4.27
N ILE A 105 1.22 -17.52 -3.13
CA ILE A 105 2.51 -16.87 -2.99
C ILE A 105 3.41 -17.79 -2.16
N PRO A 106 4.37 -18.47 -2.81
CA PRO A 106 5.41 -19.21 -2.09
C PRO A 106 6.19 -18.26 -1.18
N TRP A 107 6.51 -18.71 0.04
CA TRP A 107 7.25 -17.92 1.03
C TRP A 107 8.60 -17.40 0.49
N ASN A 108 9.29 -18.20 -0.32
CA ASN A 108 10.56 -17.82 -0.95
C ASN A 108 10.43 -16.81 -2.10
N ARG A 109 9.20 -16.46 -2.50
CA ARG A 109 8.90 -15.49 -3.56
C ARG A 109 8.12 -14.29 -3.07
N LEU A 110 7.99 -14.11 -1.75
CA LEU A 110 7.34 -12.94 -1.15
C LEU A 110 7.97 -11.60 -1.58
N PHE A 111 9.26 -11.59 -1.92
CA PHE A 111 9.96 -10.39 -2.40
C PHE A 111 10.25 -10.43 -3.90
N ASP A 112 9.61 -11.33 -4.64
CA ASP A 112 9.78 -11.43 -6.09
C ASP A 112 8.92 -10.37 -6.79
N GLY A 113 9.55 -9.27 -7.22
CA GLY A 113 8.88 -8.20 -7.95
C GLY A 113 8.11 -8.68 -9.19
N LYS A 114 8.55 -9.75 -9.88
CA LYS A 114 7.83 -10.30 -11.05
C LYS A 114 6.54 -10.99 -10.66
N LEU A 115 6.45 -11.52 -9.43
CA LEU A 115 5.20 -12.08 -8.92
C LEU A 115 4.20 -10.96 -8.65
N TRP A 116 4.65 -9.89 -8.00
CA TRP A 116 3.83 -8.72 -7.69
C TRP A 116 3.40 -7.92 -8.92
N SER A 117 4.19 -7.95 -10.00
CA SER A 117 3.79 -7.31 -11.26
C SER A 117 2.53 -7.92 -11.90
N ARG A 118 2.11 -9.13 -11.48
CA ARG A 118 0.82 -9.71 -11.89
C ARG A 118 -0.39 -8.95 -11.34
N MET A 119 -0.24 -8.31 -10.17
CA MET A 119 -1.26 -7.40 -9.65
C MET A 119 -1.47 -6.27 -10.66
N TRP A 120 -0.39 -5.65 -11.11
CA TRP A 120 -0.44 -4.51 -12.04
C TRP A 120 -0.99 -4.87 -13.42
N SER A 121 -0.62 -6.02 -13.99
CA SER A 121 -1.19 -6.44 -15.28
C SER A 121 -2.69 -6.75 -15.18
N THR A 122 -3.16 -7.26 -14.04
CA THR A 122 -4.59 -7.48 -13.75
C THR A 122 -5.31 -6.15 -13.51
N TYR A 123 -4.72 -5.26 -12.72
CA TYR A 123 -5.26 -3.93 -12.44
C TYR A 123 -5.36 -3.07 -13.70
N ALA A 124 -4.43 -3.26 -14.67
CA ALA A 124 -4.46 -2.57 -15.96
C ALA A 124 -5.70 -2.89 -16.82
N LEU A 125 -6.43 -4.00 -16.55
CA LEU A 125 -7.74 -4.25 -17.14
C LEU A 125 -8.78 -3.20 -16.68
N TYR A 126 -8.69 -2.78 -15.43
CA TYR A 126 -9.56 -1.80 -14.79
C TYR A 126 -9.09 -0.35 -14.95
N ASP A 127 -7.79 -0.12 -15.14
CA ASP A 127 -7.27 1.19 -15.55
C ASP A 127 -6.05 1.04 -16.48
N PRO A 128 -6.20 1.27 -17.79
CA PRO A 128 -5.11 1.13 -18.74
C PRO A 128 -3.92 2.06 -18.51
N SER A 129 -3.95 3.02 -17.57
CA SER A 129 -2.76 3.80 -17.21
C SER A 129 -1.62 2.90 -16.72
N TYR A 130 -1.91 1.79 -16.07
CA TYR A 130 -0.88 0.95 -15.44
C TYR A 130 -0.04 0.12 -16.41
N GLN A 131 -0.48 0.01 -17.66
CA GLN A 131 0.35 -0.52 -18.75
C GLN A 131 0.96 0.59 -19.62
N ASN A 132 0.56 1.85 -19.42
CA ASN A 132 1.08 3.00 -20.16
C ASN A 132 2.07 3.78 -19.30
N ASP A 133 3.37 3.61 -19.57
CA ASP A 133 4.48 4.30 -18.89
C ASP A 133 4.58 5.80 -19.20
N GLU A 134 3.75 6.33 -20.08
CA GLU A 134 3.63 7.78 -20.32
C GLU A 134 2.51 8.40 -19.48
N SER A 135 1.70 7.57 -18.80
CA SER A 135 0.51 8.05 -18.10
C SER A 135 0.82 8.59 -16.71
N TYR A 136 -0.02 9.53 -16.26
CA TYR A 136 0.03 10.02 -14.89
C TYR A 136 -0.10 8.90 -13.86
N GLY A 137 -1.05 7.98 -14.07
CA GLY A 137 -1.30 6.86 -13.15
C GLY A 137 -0.09 5.96 -12.96
N PHE A 138 0.71 5.77 -14.02
CA PHE A 138 1.98 5.05 -13.90
C PHE A 138 2.99 5.83 -13.03
N PHE A 139 3.22 7.10 -13.32
CA PHE A 139 4.25 7.88 -12.63
C PHE A 139 3.91 8.20 -11.18
N ILE A 140 2.64 8.39 -10.84
CA ILE A 140 2.25 8.69 -9.46
C ILE A 140 2.51 7.49 -8.53
N ASP A 141 2.16 6.28 -8.97
CA ASP A 141 2.34 5.06 -8.19
C ASP A 141 3.81 4.63 -8.16
N VAL A 142 4.54 4.73 -9.28
CA VAL A 142 6.00 4.52 -9.29
C VAL A 142 6.72 5.53 -8.38
N GLY A 143 6.30 6.79 -8.42
CA GLY A 143 6.81 7.83 -7.53
C GLY A 143 6.51 7.52 -6.06
N ASN A 144 5.29 7.04 -5.75
CA ASN A 144 4.91 6.60 -4.41
C ASN A 144 5.84 5.48 -3.92
N GLY A 145 6.05 4.45 -4.75
CA GLY A 145 6.98 3.35 -4.50
C GLY A 145 8.40 3.79 -4.13
N TRP A 146 8.94 4.79 -4.82
CA TRP A 146 10.32 5.25 -4.60
C TRP A 146 10.48 6.30 -3.49
N SER A 147 9.47 7.13 -3.22
CA SER A 147 9.64 8.28 -2.33
C SER A 147 8.99 8.14 -0.95
N THR A 148 7.99 7.26 -0.79
CA THR A 148 7.14 7.29 0.41
C THR A 148 7.49 6.23 1.48
N ILE A 149 8.37 5.29 1.16
CA ILE A 149 8.86 4.31 2.15
C ILE A 149 9.58 5.00 3.32
N PRO A 150 10.61 5.85 3.10
CA PRO A 150 11.30 6.53 4.20
C PRO A 150 10.38 7.39 5.10
N PRO A 151 9.51 8.27 4.59
CA PRO A 151 8.63 9.08 5.45
C PRO A 151 7.59 8.26 6.21
N CYS A 152 7.10 7.13 5.67
CA CYS A 152 6.20 6.23 6.40
C CYS A 152 6.93 5.57 7.59
N LEU A 153 8.16 5.09 7.38
CA LEU A 153 8.99 4.53 8.46
C LEU A 153 9.34 5.60 9.51
N LEU A 154 9.66 6.82 9.07
CA LEU A 154 9.97 7.94 9.95
C LEU A 154 8.78 8.28 10.86
N MET A 155 7.57 8.41 10.30
CA MET A 155 6.37 8.70 11.10
C MET A 155 6.05 7.53 12.05
N ASN A 156 6.13 6.28 11.59
CA ASN A 156 5.92 5.12 12.45
C ASN A 156 6.89 5.11 13.64
N ALA A 157 8.16 5.37 13.39
CA ALA A 157 9.18 5.44 14.43
C ALA A 157 8.95 6.62 15.38
N ALA A 158 8.58 7.79 14.85
CA ALA A 158 8.28 8.97 15.67
C ALA A 158 7.03 8.79 16.55
N ILE A 159 6.04 8.02 16.08
CA ILE A 159 4.91 7.59 16.92
C ILE A 159 5.41 6.69 18.05
N VAL A 160 6.20 5.65 17.79
CA VAL A 160 6.53 4.69 18.87
C VAL A 160 7.68 5.15 19.79
N LEU A 161 8.52 6.07 19.32
CA LEU A 161 9.78 6.48 19.95
C LEU A 161 9.98 8.01 19.84
N PRO A 162 9.00 8.84 20.23
CA PRO A 162 8.98 10.29 19.98
C PRO A 162 10.24 11.03 20.48
N GLN A 163 10.81 10.59 21.60
CA GLN A 163 11.99 11.18 22.23
C GLN A 163 13.27 11.13 21.35
N HIS A 164 13.29 10.27 20.33
CA HIS A 164 14.45 10.08 19.45
C HIS A 164 14.37 10.91 18.17
N PHE A 165 13.30 11.66 17.94
CA PHE A 165 13.07 12.37 16.69
C PHE A 165 12.87 13.87 16.91
N SER A 166 13.33 14.67 15.95
CA SER A 166 13.07 16.11 15.93
C SER A 166 11.65 16.37 15.41
N PRO A 167 10.78 17.07 16.18
CA PRO A 167 9.45 17.45 15.72
C PRO A 167 9.47 18.23 14.40
N LEU A 168 10.43 19.14 14.24
CA LEU A 168 10.60 19.91 13.01
C LEU A 168 10.91 18.99 11.81
N PHE A 169 11.85 18.06 11.98
CA PHE A 169 12.27 17.17 10.91
C PHE A 169 11.13 16.23 10.49
N VAL A 170 10.48 15.57 11.45
CA VAL A 170 9.35 14.66 11.20
C VAL A 170 8.19 15.43 10.57
N GLY A 171 7.81 16.56 11.17
CA GLY A 171 6.72 17.39 10.69
C GLY A 171 6.92 17.83 9.23
N CYS A 172 8.10 18.32 8.86
CA CYS A 172 8.38 18.76 7.49
C CYS A 172 8.40 17.61 6.48
N VAL A 173 9.14 16.53 6.76
CA VAL A 173 9.32 15.41 5.82
C VAL A 173 8.00 14.67 5.60
N CYS A 174 7.28 14.37 6.69
CA CYS A 174 6.03 13.64 6.59
C CYS A 174 4.91 14.50 6.02
N LEU A 175 4.85 15.81 6.32
CA LEU A 175 3.88 16.73 5.70
C LEU A 175 4.02 16.74 4.17
N ALA A 176 5.26 16.88 3.68
CA ALA A 176 5.53 16.86 2.25
C ALA A 176 5.09 15.53 1.60
N SER A 177 5.36 14.40 2.26
CA SER A 177 4.98 13.08 1.76
C SER A 177 3.46 12.85 1.78
N TYR A 178 2.76 13.20 2.85
CA TYR A 178 1.30 13.07 2.91
C TYR A 178 0.60 13.99 1.91
N TRP A 179 1.11 15.22 1.72
CA TRP A 179 0.61 16.09 0.66
C TRP A 179 0.84 15.48 -0.73
N GLN A 180 2.02 14.93 -1.01
CA GLN A 180 2.31 14.25 -2.28
C GLN A 180 1.31 13.12 -2.56
N MET A 181 1.05 12.25 -1.57
CA MET A 181 0.10 11.15 -1.71
C MET A 181 -1.32 11.66 -1.99
N MET A 182 -1.82 12.59 -1.17
CA MET A 182 -3.18 13.13 -1.32
C MET A 182 -3.35 13.88 -2.64
N TYR A 183 -2.45 14.80 -2.95
CA TYR A 183 -2.47 15.55 -4.21
C TYR A 183 -2.36 14.61 -5.41
N GLY A 184 -1.50 13.59 -5.29
CA GLY A 184 -1.36 12.50 -6.24
C GLY A 184 -2.70 11.85 -6.59
N THR A 185 -3.42 11.45 -5.56
CA THR A 185 -4.74 10.82 -5.69
C THR A 185 -5.80 11.77 -6.25
N ILE A 186 -5.80 13.06 -5.88
CA ILE A 186 -6.70 14.06 -6.48
C ILE A 186 -6.49 14.13 -8.00
N VAL A 187 -5.23 14.29 -8.42
CA VAL A 187 -4.90 14.39 -9.85
C VAL A 187 -5.20 13.07 -10.57
N TYR A 188 -5.00 11.93 -9.91
CA TYR A 188 -5.41 10.62 -10.44
C TYR A 188 -6.92 10.57 -10.70
N PHE A 189 -7.76 10.95 -9.73
CA PHE A 189 -9.22 10.97 -9.93
C PHE A 189 -9.63 11.92 -11.05
N LEU A 190 -9.05 13.12 -11.10
CA LEU A 190 -9.30 14.07 -12.18
C LEU A 190 -8.92 13.47 -13.54
N SER A 191 -7.75 12.83 -13.64
CA SER A 191 -7.29 12.14 -14.85
C SER A 191 -8.23 11.01 -15.25
N TYR A 192 -8.70 10.20 -14.30
CA TYR A 192 -9.60 9.09 -14.54
C TYR A 192 -10.96 9.54 -15.07
N ILE A 193 -11.53 10.59 -14.47
CA ILE A 193 -12.83 11.16 -14.86
C ILE A 193 -12.71 11.89 -16.20
N TRP A 194 -11.70 12.74 -16.36
CA TRP A 194 -11.52 13.56 -17.56
C TRP A 194 -11.26 12.72 -18.81
N ASN A 195 -10.54 11.60 -18.66
CA ASN A 195 -10.31 10.64 -19.75
C ASN A 195 -11.42 9.57 -19.85
N GLU A 196 -12.53 9.76 -19.12
CA GLU A 196 -13.72 8.92 -19.16
C GLU A 196 -13.45 7.42 -18.96
N ARG A 197 -12.43 7.07 -18.15
CA ARG A 197 -11.96 5.68 -17.99
C ARG A 197 -12.97 4.75 -17.30
N TYR A 198 -14.03 5.33 -16.73
CA TYR A 198 -15.18 4.61 -16.18
C TYR A 198 -16.18 4.12 -17.25
N LYS A 199 -16.15 4.67 -18.47
CA LYS A 199 -17.11 4.27 -19.52
C LYS A 199 -16.89 2.82 -19.92
N GLY A 200 -17.99 2.08 -20.03
CA GLY A 200 -17.98 0.66 -20.37
C GLY A 200 -17.64 -0.29 -19.22
N LYS A 201 -17.48 0.21 -17.99
CA LYS A 201 -17.20 -0.61 -16.79
C LYS A 201 -18.42 -0.68 -15.87
N PRO A 202 -18.64 -1.83 -15.19
CA PRO A 202 -19.70 -1.92 -14.19
C PRO A 202 -19.49 -0.90 -13.07
N LEU A 203 -20.53 -0.13 -12.75
CA LEU A 203 -20.46 0.96 -11.76
C LEU A 203 -19.95 0.49 -10.39
N VAL A 204 -20.34 -0.71 -9.96
CA VAL A 204 -19.89 -1.31 -8.69
C VAL A 204 -18.38 -1.55 -8.68
N ILE A 205 -17.82 -1.97 -9.81
CA ILE A 205 -16.37 -2.20 -9.95
C ILE A 205 -15.64 -0.86 -9.95
N SER A 206 -16.11 0.13 -10.71
CA SER A 206 -15.52 1.48 -10.72
C SER A 206 -15.59 2.15 -9.35
N LEU A 207 -16.72 2.05 -8.64
CA LEU A 207 -16.84 2.64 -7.29
C LEU A 207 -16.02 1.89 -6.25
N GLY A 208 -16.00 0.55 -6.28
CA GLY A 208 -15.26 -0.23 -5.29
C GLY A 208 -13.74 -0.18 -5.50
N ILE A 209 -13.30 -0.46 -6.73
CA ILE A 209 -11.87 -0.56 -7.06
C ILE A 209 -11.23 0.81 -7.21
N VAL A 210 -11.89 1.74 -7.93
CA VAL A 210 -11.29 3.06 -8.19
C VAL A 210 -11.70 4.05 -7.10
N GLY A 211 -12.98 4.10 -6.71
CA GLY A 211 -13.46 5.03 -5.69
C GLY A 211 -12.94 4.71 -4.28
N ILE A 212 -13.33 3.55 -3.74
CA ILE A 212 -13.06 3.19 -2.33
C ILE A 212 -11.57 2.94 -2.11
N ALA A 213 -10.90 2.17 -2.97
CA ALA A 213 -9.48 1.85 -2.75
C ALA A 213 -8.61 3.12 -2.76
N ASN A 214 -8.80 4.03 -3.72
CA ASN A 214 -8.05 5.29 -3.76
C ASN A 214 -8.53 6.29 -2.70
N GLY A 215 -9.78 6.20 -2.21
CA GLY A 215 -10.28 7.04 -1.12
C GLY A 215 -9.44 6.95 0.16
N ILE A 216 -8.76 5.81 0.39
CA ILE A 216 -7.82 5.62 1.50
C ILE A 216 -6.66 6.63 1.40
N TRP A 217 -6.12 6.89 0.21
CA TRP A 217 -5.05 7.87 -0.04
C TRP A 217 -5.54 9.33 -0.01
N MET A 218 -6.84 9.57 0.17
CA MET A 218 -7.38 10.89 0.49
C MET A 218 -7.54 11.08 1.99
N VAL A 219 -8.21 10.13 2.65
CA VAL A 219 -8.62 10.24 4.05
C VAL A 219 -7.43 10.19 5.00
N PHE A 220 -6.57 9.17 4.88
CA PHE A 220 -5.49 8.99 5.84
C PHE A 220 -4.35 9.99 5.67
N PRO A 221 -3.93 10.37 4.45
CA PRO A 221 -3.01 11.49 4.28
C PRO A 221 -3.54 12.82 4.84
N SER A 222 -4.86 13.06 4.81
CA SER A 222 -5.45 14.24 5.48
C SER A 222 -5.23 14.21 6.99
N ILE A 223 -5.40 13.04 7.63
CA ILE A 223 -5.09 12.85 9.05
C ILE A 223 -3.59 13.03 9.31
N GLY A 224 -2.74 12.53 8.42
CA GLY A 224 -1.28 12.69 8.47
C GLY A 224 -0.85 14.15 8.36
N ILE A 225 -1.46 14.92 7.45
CA ILE A 225 -1.24 16.37 7.32
C ILE A 225 -1.64 17.08 8.61
N TYR A 226 -2.81 16.78 9.18
CA TYR A 226 -3.24 17.35 10.46
C TYR A 226 -2.24 17.05 11.59
N ALA A 227 -1.76 15.80 11.66
CA ALA A 227 -0.76 15.40 12.66
C ALA A 227 0.56 16.16 12.47
N CYS A 228 1.05 16.28 11.23
CA CYS A 228 2.29 16.99 10.94
C CYS A 228 2.19 18.49 11.23
N VAL A 229 1.06 19.13 10.89
CA VAL A 229 0.82 20.54 11.23
C VAL A 229 0.81 20.74 12.75
N SER A 230 0.17 19.83 13.48
CA SER A 230 0.14 19.89 14.95
C SER A 230 1.55 19.72 15.56
N ILE A 231 2.36 18.81 15.01
CA ILE A 231 3.76 18.60 15.41
C ILE A 231 4.59 19.88 15.18
N LEU A 232 4.42 20.53 14.03
CA LEU A 232 5.15 21.74 13.68
C LEU A 232 4.73 22.96 14.52
N ASP A 233 3.43 23.11 14.77
CA ASP A 233 2.86 24.21 15.55
C ASP A 233 3.29 24.13 17.02
N LYS A 234 3.09 22.97 17.64
CA LYS A 234 3.42 22.74 19.05
C LYS A 234 4.89 22.44 19.30
N LYS A 235 5.64 22.08 18.25
CA LYS A 235 7.06 21.70 18.31
C LYS A 235 7.29 20.48 19.21
N ASP A 236 6.32 19.58 19.28
CA ASP A 236 6.34 18.34 20.07
C ASP A 236 5.49 17.25 19.39
N PHE A 237 5.32 16.11 20.06
CA PHE A 237 4.51 14.98 19.57
C PHE A 237 3.17 14.84 20.32
N SER A 238 2.70 15.88 21.01
CA SER A 238 1.47 15.83 21.84
C SER A 238 0.20 15.54 21.04
N VAL A 239 0.24 15.66 19.70
CA VAL A 239 -0.86 15.23 18.83
C VAL A 239 -1.18 13.74 18.96
N PHE A 240 -0.22 12.93 19.42
CA PHE A 240 -0.42 11.51 19.68
C PHE A 240 -0.89 11.23 21.12
N GLY A 241 -0.96 12.24 21.99
CA GLY A 241 -1.38 12.11 23.38
C GLY A 241 -0.23 11.96 24.38
N TYR A 242 1.00 12.37 23.99
CA TYR A 242 2.14 12.56 24.90
C TYR A 242 2.08 13.90 25.62
#